data_AF-Q8CCR7-F1
#
_entry.id   AF-Q8CCR7-F1
#
_cell.length_a   1.000
_cell.length_b   1.000
_cell.length_c   1.000
_cell.angle_alpha   90.00
_cell.angle_beta   90.00
_cell.angle_gamma   90.00
#
_symmetry.space_group_name_H-M   'P 1'
#
loop_
_entity.id
_entity.type
_entity.pdbx_description
1 polymer ?
#
loop_
_entity_poly.entity_id
_entity_poly.type
_entity_poly.pdbx_seq_one_letter_code
_entity_poly.pdbx_strand_id
1 'polypeptide(L)'
;LIRNPNSLKRTGSESSRPNTALLDPSSPEFSAVVSVGDWLQAIKMDRYKDNFTAAGYTTLEAVVHMSQDDLARIGITAITHQNKILSSVQAMRTQMQQMHGRMVPV
;
A
#
# COMPACT_ATOMS: atom_id res chain seq x y z
N LEU A 1 -0.89 -56.20 -9.84
CA LEU A 1 -2.03 -55.33 -10.24
C LEU A 1 -2.79 -54.97 -8.97
N ILE A 2 -3.24 -53.69 -8.84
CA ILE A 2 -4.14 -53.16 -7.79
C ILE A 2 -3.46 -52.88 -6.45
N ARG A 3 -3.68 -51.78 -5.71
CA ARG A 3 -4.27 -50.43 -5.90
C ARG A 3 -3.77 -49.64 -4.67
N ASN A 4 -3.41 -48.39 -4.87
CA ASN A 4 -3.02 -47.44 -3.82
C ASN A 4 -4.22 -47.04 -2.94
N PRO A 5 -4.15 -47.10 -1.59
CA PRO A 5 -5.12 -46.44 -0.72
C PRO A 5 -4.45 -45.51 0.31
N ASN A 6 -4.59 -44.21 0.07
CA ASN A 6 -4.65 -43.07 1.00
C ASN A 6 -3.95 -43.15 2.38
N SER A 7 -3.05 -42.21 2.62
CA SER A 7 -3.10 -41.39 3.84
C SER A 7 -2.75 -39.94 3.51
N LEU A 8 -3.77 -39.10 3.65
CA LEU A 8 -3.75 -37.65 3.61
C LEU A 8 -2.58 -37.06 4.40
N LYS A 9 -1.75 -36.25 3.75
CA LYS A 9 -1.01 -35.19 4.42
C LYS A 9 -1.58 -33.86 3.97
N ARG A 10 -2.24 -33.20 4.93
CA ARG A 10 -2.74 -31.82 4.90
C ARG A 10 -1.93 -30.95 3.93
N THR A 11 -2.58 -30.53 2.86
CA THR A 11 -2.34 -29.22 2.28
C THR A 11 -2.71 -28.20 3.37
N GLY A 12 -1.76 -27.91 4.25
CA GLY A 12 -1.69 -26.56 4.78
C GLY A 12 -1.40 -25.71 3.55
N SER A 13 -2.43 -25.04 3.05
CA SER A 13 -2.24 -23.88 2.20
C SER A 13 -1.36 -22.96 3.04
N GLU A 14 -0.04 -23.06 2.81
CA GLU A 14 0.94 -22.05 3.16
C GLU A 14 0.30 -20.75 2.72
N SER A 15 -0.23 -20.05 3.71
CA SER A 15 -0.71 -18.70 3.54
C SER A 15 0.53 -18.01 3.00
N SER A 16 0.50 -17.66 1.72
CA SER A 16 1.45 -16.73 1.13
C SER A 16 1.21 -15.42 1.86
N ARG A 17 1.72 -15.34 3.09
CA ARG A 17 2.07 -14.10 3.74
C ARG A 17 3.22 -13.62 2.87
N PRO A 18 3.05 -12.58 2.04
CA PRO A 18 4.23 -11.87 1.61
C PRO A 18 4.96 -11.49 2.90
N ASN A 19 6.25 -11.82 2.97
CA ASN A 19 7.12 -11.44 4.07
C ASN A 19 7.16 -9.90 4.16
N THR A 20 6.20 -9.30 4.85
CA THR A 20 6.21 -7.89 5.23
C THR A 20 6.85 -7.69 6.61
N ALA A 21 7.41 -8.75 7.19
CA ALA A 21 7.83 -8.77 8.59
C ALA A 21 9.24 -8.20 8.87
N LEU A 22 9.93 -7.62 7.88
CA LEU A 22 11.27 -7.06 8.12
C LEU A 22 11.58 -5.76 7.37
N LEU A 23 10.56 -5.12 6.82
CA LEU A 23 10.73 -3.78 6.29
C LEU A 23 10.27 -2.83 7.38
N ASP A 24 11.25 -2.23 8.04
CA ASP A 24 11.01 -1.10 8.92
C ASP A 24 10.13 -0.09 8.16
N PRO A 25 8.92 0.24 8.64
CA PRO A 25 8.02 1.16 7.95
C PRO A 25 8.61 2.57 7.82
N SER A 26 9.79 2.83 8.38
CA SER A 26 10.59 4.05 8.28
C SER A 26 11.69 3.99 7.20
N SER A 27 11.86 2.89 6.47
CA SER A 27 12.86 2.76 5.39
C SER A 27 12.34 3.34 4.06
N PRO A 28 13.16 4.04 3.24
CA PRO A 28 12.81 4.45 1.87
C PRO A 28 12.44 3.26 0.98
N GLU A 29 12.95 2.07 1.31
CA GLU A 29 12.55 0.83 0.65
C GLU A 29 11.07 0.55 0.84
N PHE A 30 10.43 0.97 1.95
CA PHE A 30 9.00 0.78 2.17
C PHE A 30 8.16 1.45 1.07
N SER A 31 8.50 2.68 0.65
CA SER A 31 7.81 3.34 -0.47
C SER A 31 8.16 2.69 -1.82
N ALA A 32 9.40 2.19 -1.97
CA ALA A 32 9.87 1.55 -3.19
C ALA A 32 9.32 0.12 -3.39
N VAL A 33 8.91 -0.57 -2.31
CA VAL A 33 8.44 -1.96 -2.34
C VAL A 33 6.92 -2.11 -2.16
N VAL A 34 6.22 -1.05 -1.70
CA VAL A 34 4.76 -1.08 -1.49
C VAL A 34 4.06 -0.46 -2.68
N SER A 35 3.23 -1.25 -3.36
CA SER A 35 2.39 -0.76 -4.46
C SER A 35 1.28 0.16 -3.95
N VAL A 36 0.76 1.05 -4.82
CA VAL A 36 -0.44 1.86 -4.51
C VAL A 36 -1.61 0.96 -4.11
N GLY A 37 -1.72 -0.24 -4.72
CA GLY A 37 -2.77 -1.20 -4.37
C GLY A 37 -2.63 -1.77 -2.96
N ASP A 38 -1.42 -2.13 -2.54
CA ASP A 38 -1.16 -2.64 -1.19
C ASP A 38 -1.38 -1.55 -0.13
N TRP A 39 -0.96 -0.33 -0.42
CA TRP A 39 -1.25 0.82 0.44
C TRP A 39 -2.75 1.07 0.60
N LEU A 40 -3.51 1.10 -0.50
CA LEU A 40 -4.97 1.23 -0.45
C LEU A 40 -5.61 0.10 0.37
N GLN A 41 -5.12 -1.13 0.25
CA GLN A 41 -5.60 -2.26 1.04
C GLN A 41 -5.29 -2.10 2.53
N ALA A 42 -4.10 -1.60 2.89
CA ALA A 42 -3.72 -1.34 4.28
C ALA A 42 -4.67 -0.33 4.94
N ILE A 43 -5.09 0.71 4.19
CA ILE A 43 -6.05 1.71 4.68
C ILE A 43 -7.52 1.37 4.37
N LYS A 44 -7.82 0.15 3.92
CA LYS A 44 -9.17 -0.34 3.58
C LYS A 44 -9.90 0.52 2.53
N MET A 45 -9.15 1.03 1.55
CA MET A 45 -9.62 1.81 0.40
C MET A 45 -9.29 1.10 -0.93
N ASP A 46 -9.06 -0.22 -0.91
CA ASP A 46 -8.69 -1.04 -2.06
C ASP A 46 -9.71 -1.00 -3.21
N ARG A 47 -10.98 -0.68 -2.90
CA ARG A 47 -12.01 -0.45 -3.92
C ARG A 47 -11.70 0.69 -4.90
N TYR A 48 -10.74 1.56 -4.57
CA TYR A 48 -10.31 2.66 -5.42
C TYR A 48 -9.09 2.34 -6.29
N LYS A 49 -8.52 1.12 -6.22
CA LYS A 49 -7.36 0.69 -7.00
C LYS A 49 -7.44 1.05 -8.49
N ASP A 50 -8.58 0.75 -9.11
CA ASP A 50 -8.79 1.02 -10.54
C ASP A 50 -8.87 2.51 -10.84
N ASN A 51 -9.38 3.32 -9.91
CA ASN A 51 -9.48 4.77 -10.06
C ASN A 51 -8.08 5.41 -10.08
N PHE A 52 -7.21 5.00 -9.17
CA PHE A 52 -5.81 5.44 -9.14
C PHE A 52 -5.06 4.97 -10.39
N THR A 53 -5.22 3.71 -10.78
CA THR A 53 -4.54 3.13 -11.94
C THR A 53 -4.99 3.79 -13.26
N ALA A 54 -6.30 3.96 -13.46
CA ALA A 54 -6.85 4.60 -14.65
C ALA A 54 -6.43 6.08 -14.77
N ALA A 55 -6.19 6.75 -13.65
CA ALA A 55 -5.69 8.12 -13.60
C ALA A 55 -4.16 8.24 -13.65
N GLY A 56 -3.44 7.11 -13.72
CA GLY A 56 -1.97 7.08 -13.81
C GLY A 56 -1.22 7.21 -12.47
N TYR A 57 -1.91 7.16 -11.33
CA TYR A 57 -1.29 7.16 -10.00
C TYR A 57 -0.85 5.75 -9.62
N THR A 58 0.25 5.28 -10.21
CA THR A 58 0.78 3.92 -10.02
C THR A 58 1.90 3.81 -8.99
N THR A 59 2.46 4.95 -8.54
CA THR A 59 3.52 5.01 -7.53
C THR A 59 3.09 5.80 -6.30
N LEU A 60 3.60 5.44 -5.12
CA LEU A 60 3.33 6.20 -3.89
C LEU A 60 3.91 7.62 -3.96
N GLU A 61 5.00 7.81 -4.70
CA GLU A 61 5.58 9.14 -4.97
C GLU A 61 4.59 10.08 -5.69
N ALA A 62 3.84 9.58 -6.68
CA ALA A 62 2.80 10.39 -7.32
C ALA A 62 1.62 10.67 -6.37
N VAL A 63 1.24 9.66 -5.58
CA VAL A 63 0.12 9.75 -4.61
C VAL A 63 0.42 10.76 -3.50
N VAL A 64 1.67 10.84 -3.02
CA VAL A 64 2.02 11.81 -1.97
C VAL A 64 1.91 13.26 -2.40
N HIS A 65 1.66 13.58 -3.68
CA HIS A 65 1.40 14.95 -4.13
C HIS A 65 -0.08 15.25 -4.34
N MET A 66 -0.97 14.28 -4.15
CA MET A 66 -2.40 14.47 -4.40
C MET A 66 -3.05 15.45 -3.42
N SER A 67 -4.02 16.19 -3.97
CA SER A 67 -4.95 17.06 -3.25
C SER A 67 -6.34 16.42 -3.13
N GLN A 68 -7.24 17.08 -2.39
CA GLN A 68 -8.64 16.65 -2.32
C GLN A 68 -9.33 16.74 -3.70
N ASP A 69 -9.01 17.75 -4.49
CA ASP A 69 -9.56 17.93 -5.84
C ASP A 69 -9.10 16.82 -6.78
N ASP A 70 -7.86 16.35 -6.66
CA ASP A 70 -7.37 15.20 -7.44
C ASP A 70 -8.15 13.93 -7.11
N LEU A 71 -8.44 13.68 -5.83
CA LEU A 71 -9.24 12.53 -5.41
C LEU A 71 -10.66 12.61 -5.99
N ALA A 72 -11.28 13.80 -5.96
CA ALA A 72 -12.58 14.02 -6.57
C ALA A 72 -12.56 13.78 -8.08
N ARG A 73 -11.52 14.27 -8.78
CA ARG A 73 -11.35 14.11 -10.23
C ARG A 73 -11.20 12.66 -10.67
N ILE A 74 -10.61 11.81 -9.84
CA ILE A 74 -10.51 10.37 -10.12
C ILE A 74 -11.74 9.57 -9.65
N GLY A 75 -12.83 10.22 -9.24
CA GLY A 75 -14.08 9.55 -8.87
C GLY A 75 -14.25 9.23 -7.39
N ILE A 76 -13.34 9.68 -6.52
CA ILE A 76 -13.44 9.51 -5.07
C ILE A 76 -14.13 10.73 -4.47
N THR A 77 -15.46 10.76 -4.46
CA THR A 77 -16.25 11.93 -4.01
C THR A 77 -16.71 11.85 -2.55
N ALA A 78 -16.65 10.67 -1.93
CA ALA A 78 -17.04 10.51 -0.54
C ALA A 78 -16.05 11.20 0.40
N ILE A 79 -16.46 12.28 1.06
CA ILE A 79 -15.62 13.10 1.95
C ILE A 79 -14.91 12.25 3.02
N THR A 80 -15.62 11.32 3.65
CA THR A 80 -15.03 10.41 4.65
C THR A 80 -13.87 9.59 4.08
N HIS A 81 -13.97 9.16 2.82
CA HIS A 81 -12.92 8.40 2.15
C HIS A 81 -11.76 9.29 1.72
N GLN A 82 -12.06 10.48 1.19
CA GLN A 82 -11.05 11.48 0.86
C GLN A 82 -10.19 11.81 2.09
N ASN A 83 -10.83 12.11 3.23
CA ASN A 83 -10.14 12.39 4.48
C ASN A 83 -9.25 11.23 4.91
N LYS A 84 -9.75 10.00 4.86
CA LYS A 84 -8.95 8.81 5.22
C LYS A 84 -7.71 8.65 4.36
N ILE A 85 -7.85 8.85 3.06
CA ILE A 85 -6.75 8.79 2.09
C ILE A 85 -5.75 9.91 2.36
N LEU A 86 -6.21 11.15 2.49
CA LEU A 86 -5.35 12.31 2.72
C LEU A 86 -4.61 12.25 4.07
N SER A 87 -5.25 11.75 5.12
CA SER A 87 -4.58 11.50 6.41
C SER A 87 -3.44 10.49 6.27
N SER A 88 -3.64 9.42 5.49
CA SER A 88 -2.57 8.46 5.22
C SER A 88 -1.45 9.07 4.35
N VAL A 89 -1.80 9.88 3.35
CA VAL A 89 -0.81 10.64 2.55
C VAL A 89 0.02 11.58 3.43
N GLN A 90 -0.59 12.27 4.39
CA GLN A 90 0.14 13.13 5.33
C GLN A 90 1.11 12.35 6.22
N ALA A 91 0.72 11.15 6.67
CA ALA A 91 1.62 10.25 7.40
C ALA A 91 2.82 9.87 6.52
N MET A 92 2.59 9.46 5.27
CA MET A 92 3.65 9.14 4.31
C MET A 92 4.59 10.33 4.10
N ARG A 93 4.06 11.54 3.87
CA ARG A 93 4.85 12.78 3.71
C ARG A 93 5.73 13.04 4.93
N THR A 94 5.19 12.85 6.13
CA THR A 94 5.94 13.07 7.38
C THR A 94 7.09 12.07 7.50
N GLN A 95 6.84 10.80 7.20
CA GLN A 95 7.89 9.78 7.19
C GLN A 95 8.99 10.08 6.16
N MET A 96 8.61 10.49 4.95
CA MET A 96 9.57 10.86 3.91
C MET A 96 10.39 12.10 4.31
N GLN A 97 9.81 13.09 4.98
CA GLN A 97 10.54 14.26 5.46
C GLN A 97 11.51 13.94 6.59
N GLN A 98 11.12 13.09 7.55
CA GLN A 98 12.01 12.68 8.66
C GLN A 98 13.27 11.95 8.16
N MET A 99 13.15 11.25 7.04
CA MET A 99 14.27 10.60 6.38
C MET A 99 15.26 11.59 5.76
N HIS A 100 14.78 12.63 5.08
CA HIS A 100 15.63 13.69 4.52
C HIS A 100 16.28 14.56 5.62
N GLY A 101 15.65 14.66 6.80
CA GLY A 101 16.17 15.39 7.96
C GLY A 101 17.30 14.68 8.71
N ARG A 102 17.59 13.40 8.43
CA ARG A 102 18.61 12.62 9.17
C ARG A 102 20.06 12.82 8.68
N MET A 103 20.28 13.66 7.66
CA MET A 103 21.61 13.98 7.13
C MET A 103 21.98 15.46 7.32
N VAL A 104 21.99 15.96 8.56
CA VAL A 104 22.88 17.08 8.92
C VAL A 104 23.36 16.91 10.37
N PRO A 105 24.50 16.24 10.62
CA PRO A 105 25.36 16.60 11.72
C PRO A 105 26.28 17.75 11.26
N VAL A 106 26.20 18.89 11.94
CA VAL A 106 27.27 19.90 11.96
C VAL A 106 28.26 19.54 13.06
#